data_AF-A0A0Q4XHS1-F1
#
_entry.id   AF-A0A0Q4XHS1-F1
#
_cell.length_a   1.000
_cell.length_b   1.000
_cell.length_c   1.000
_cell.angle_alpha   90.00
_cell.angle_beta   90.00
_cell.angle_gamma   90.00
#
_symmetry.space_group_name_H-M   'P 1'
#
loop_
_entity.id
_entity.type
_entity.pdbx_description
1 polymer ?
#
loop_
_entity_poly.entity_id
_entity_poly.type
_entity_poly.pdbx_seq_one_letter_code
_entity_poly.pdbx_strand_id
1 'polypeptide(L)'
;MSLRRAFAGAMLFAFAAGLASQPARAAPAVASPCKAVQSEGETFTVCTVDLRRERVRVFWLGADGLPYSSLSTLGEKIGPKLSFAMNGGMYDKGQAPVGLYVEEGREMKGVSTANGPGNFHLKPNGIFYVKGERAGVTDTARYLRQKIKPDFATQSGPMLVIDGKIHPKISSDGPSQKIRNGVGVRDDGRTAIFAISERPVTFGSFARLFKDTLGCANALFLDGSVSSLYAPGINRSDISRPLGPLVGAVAK
;
A
#
# COMPACT_ATOMS: atom_id res chain seq x y z
N MET A 1 -87.10 -42.28 15.26
CA MET A 1 -86.68 -43.09 14.10
C MET A 1 -86.84 -42.24 12.85
N SER A 2 -85.86 -42.27 11.94
CA SER A 2 -85.78 -41.56 10.64
C SER A 2 -84.90 -40.29 10.60
N LEU A 3 -83.73 -40.52 10.02
CA LEU A 3 -82.71 -39.60 9.51
C LEU A 3 -83.28 -38.67 8.40
N ARG A 4 -82.86 -37.40 8.39
CA ARG A 4 -82.64 -36.64 7.15
C ARG A 4 -81.35 -35.83 7.22
N ARG A 5 -80.58 -35.97 6.14
CA ARG A 5 -79.19 -35.57 5.91
C ARG A 5 -79.09 -34.05 5.70
N ALA A 6 -78.08 -33.42 6.31
CA ALA A 6 -77.62 -32.09 5.92
C ALA A 6 -76.27 -32.23 5.20
N PHE A 7 -76.22 -31.73 3.97
CA PHE A 7 -75.01 -31.63 3.15
C PHE A 7 -74.05 -30.62 3.78
N ALA A 8 -72.84 -31.06 4.14
CA ALA A 8 -71.73 -30.17 4.46
C ALA A 8 -70.83 -30.06 3.22
N GLY A 9 -70.85 -28.89 2.57
CA GLY A 9 -69.90 -28.56 1.51
C GLY A 9 -68.54 -28.24 2.11
N ALA A 10 -67.54 -29.06 1.81
CA ALA A 10 -66.15 -28.77 2.17
C ALA A 10 -65.54 -27.85 1.10
N MET A 11 -65.36 -26.57 1.43
CA MET A 11 -64.57 -25.64 0.63
C MET A 11 -63.09 -25.82 1.00
N LEU A 12 -62.32 -26.49 0.13
CA LEU A 12 -60.86 -26.52 0.22
C LEU A 12 -60.28 -25.16 -0.19
N PHE A 13 -59.83 -24.37 0.79
CA PHE A 13 -58.94 -23.24 0.54
C PHE A 13 -57.50 -23.77 0.39
N ALA A 14 -57.03 -23.87 -0.85
CA ALA A 14 -55.62 -24.13 -1.14
C ALA A 14 -54.81 -22.86 -0.81
N PHE A 15 -54.12 -22.86 0.33
CA PHE A 15 -53.11 -21.85 0.66
C PHE A 15 -51.85 -22.11 -0.19
N ALA A 16 -51.72 -21.42 -1.31
CA ALA A 16 -50.45 -21.36 -2.05
C ALA A 16 -49.46 -20.51 -1.24
N ALA A 17 -48.57 -21.16 -0.49
CA ALA A 17 -47.46 -20.49 0.18
C ALA A 17 -46.48 -19.95 -0.88
N GLY A 18 -46.62 -18.67 -1.23
CA GLY A 18 -45.67 -17.97 -2.07
C GLY A 18 -44.32 -17.85 -1.36
N LEU A 19 -43.31 -18.56 -1.85
CA LEU A 19 -41.92 -18.38 -1.46
C LEU A 19 -41.47 -16.99 -1.94
N ALA A 20 -41.58 -16.00 -1.06
CA ALA A 20 -41.03 -14.68 -1.30
C ALA A 20 -39.50 -14.75 -1.27
N SER A 21 -38.89 -14.69 -2.46
CA SER A 21 -37.43 -14.58 -2.64
C SER A 21 -36.94 -13.30 -1.97
N GLN A 22 -36.30 -13.43 -0.81
CA GLN A 22 -35.65 -12.28 -0.17
C GLN A 22 -34.43 -11.87 -1.00
N PRO A 23 -34.28 -10.59 -1.35
CA PRO A 23 -33.09 -10.13 -2.06
C PRO A 23 -31.87 -10.33 -1.16
N ALA A 24 -30.85 -11.00 -1.69
CA ALA A 24 -29.57 -11.17 -1.02
C ALA A 24 -29.00 -9.77 -0.69
N ARG A 25 -28.87 -9.44 0.60
CA ARG A 25 -28.15 -8.25 1.04
C ARG A 25 -26.71 -8.37 0.56
N ALA A 26 -26.32 -7.56 -0.42
CA ALA A 26 -24.92 -7.38 -0.78
C ALA A 26 -24.15 -6.95 0.47
N ALA A 27 -23.09 -7.67 0.82
CA ALA A 27 -22.18 -7.25 1.87
C ALA A 27 -21.64 -5.84 1.51
N PRO A 28 -21.52 -4.91 2.47
CA PRO A 28 -20.94 -3.60 2.20
C PRO A 28 -19.53 -3.81 1.63
N ALA A 29 -19.30 -3.29 0.43
CA ALA A 29 -17.96 -3.26 -0.14
C ALA A 29 -17.05 -2.52 0.84
N VAL A 30 -15.98 -3.19 1.28
CA VAL A 30 -14.93 -2.53 2.08
C VAL A 30 -14.41 -1.38 1.24
N ALA A 31 -14.62 -0.15 1.70
CA ALA A 31 -14.18 1.04 0.97
C ALA A 31 -12.68 0.91 0.69
N SER A 32 -12.29 1.03 -0.58
CA SER A 32 -10.89 0.96 -0.97
C SER A 32 -10.08 2.02 -0.22
N PRO A 33 -8.87 1.70 0.30
CA PRO A 33 -7.98 2.73 0.84
C PRO A 33 -7.46 3.66 -0.27
N CYS A 34 -7.59 3.27 -1.54
CA CYS A 34 -7.03 3.93 -2.70
C CYS A 34 -8.07 4.78 -3.45
N LYS A 35 -7.69 6.01 -3.82
CA LYS A 35 -8.51 6.92 -4.63
C LYS A 35 -7.65 7.78 -5.55
N ALA A 36 -8.25 8.30 -6.61
CA ALA A 36 -7.62 9.31 -7.46
C ALA A 36 -7.49 10.65 -6.73
N VAL A 37 -6.35 11.30 -6.89
CA VAL A 37 -6.04 12.63 -6.36
C VAL A 37 -5.39 13.46 -7.47
N GLN A 38 -5.84 14.70 -7.65
CA GLN A 38 -5.24 15.66 -8.57
C GLN A 38 -4.25 16.55 -7.82
N SER A 39 -3.09 16.82 -8.41
CA SER A 39 -2.09 17.75 -7.88
C SER A 39 -1.29 18.32 -9.05
N GLU A 40 -1.18 19.65 -9.13
CA GLU A 40 -0.41 20.34 -10.20
C GLU A 40 -0.78 19.93 -11.64
N GLY A 41 -2.04 19.57 -11.87
CA GLY A 41 -2.51 19.11 -13.20
C GLY A 41 -2.19 17.65 -13.52
N GLU A 42 -1.62 16.90 -12.57
CA GLU A 42 -1.35 15.46 -12.69
C GLU A 42 -2.25 14.63 -11.79
N THR A 43 -2.53 13.41 -12.24
CA THR A 43 -3.35 12.43 -11.50
C THR A 43 -2.47 11.39 -10.81
N PHE A 44 -2.83 11.11 -9.56
CA PHE A 44 -2.17 10.11 -8.72
C PHE A 44 -3.22 9.16 -8.13
N THR A 45 -2.88 7.88 -8.00
CA THR A 45 -3.60 6.99 -7.08
C THR A 45 -2.95 7.07 -5.71
N VAL A 46 -3.75 7.45 -4.70
CA VAL A 46 -3.29 7.60 -3.31
C VAL A 46 -4.04 6.62 -2.42
N CYS A 47 -3.29 5.74 -1.75
CA CYS A 47 -3.77 4.76 -0.80
C CYS A 47 -3.47 5.23 0.63
N THR A 48 -4.52 5.53 1.41
CA THR A 48 -4.41 6.02 2.79
C THR A 48 -4.78 4.92 3.78
N VAL A 49 -3.87 4.59 4.70
CA VAL A 49 -4.01 3.46 5.62
C VAL A 49 -4.04 3.94 7.06
N ASP A 50 -5.10 3.60 7.80
CA ASP A 50 -5.16 3.75 9.25
C ASP A 50 -4.59 2.50 9.93
N LEU A 51 -3.44 2.65 10.59
CA LEU A 51 -2.69 1.55 11.23
C LEU A 51 -3.41 0.94 12.43
N ARG A 52 -4.51 1.55 12.91
CA ARG A 52 -5.40 0.96 13.91
C ARG A 52 -6.34 -0.07 13.28
N ARG A 53 -6.62 0.03 11.98
CA ARG A 53 -7.57 -0.84 11.26
C ARG A 53 -6.86 -1.90 10.42
N GLU A 54 -5.71 -1.57 9.88
CA GLU A 54 -4.94 -2.43 8.98
C GLU A 54 -3.49 -2.56 9.46
N ARG A 55 -2.81 -3.61 9.02
CA ARG A 55 -1.38 -3.81 9.25
C ARG A 55 -0.64 -3.54 7.95
N VAL A 56 0.22 -2.53 7.94
CA VAL A 56 1.19 -2.34 6.85
C VAL A 56 2.36 -3.30 7.07
N ARG A 57 2.67 -4.09 6.04
CA ARG A 57 3.75 -5.08 6.01
C ARG A 57 4.66 -4.82 4.81
N VAL A 58 5.90 -5.27 4.92
CA VAL A 58 6.76 -5.51 3.77
C VAL A 58 6.79 -7.01 3.48
N PHE A 59 6.96 -7.38 2.21
CA PHE A 59 6.99 -8.77 1.75
C PHE A 59 8.16 -8.94 0.79
N TRP A 60 8.98 -9.97 0.97
CA TRP A 60 10.07 -10.26 0.06
C TRP A 60 10.05 -11.71 -0.37
N LEU A 61 10.29 -12.63 0.57
CA LEU A 61 10.35 -14.06 0.31
C LEU A 61 9.06 -14.75 0.74
N GLY A 62 8.59 -15.69 -0.07
CA GLY A 62 7.54 -16.62 0.31
C GLY A 62 8.04 -17.69 1.28
N ALA A 63 7.12 -18.56 1.72
CA ALA A 63 7.46 -19.68 2.62
C ALA A 63 8.43 -20.70 2.00
N ASP A 64 8.54 -20.72 0.67
CA ASP A 64 9.51 -21.50 -0.11
C ASP A 64 10.90 -20.86 -0.18
N GLY A 65 11.08 -19.66 0.41
CA GLY A 65 12.32 -18.91 0.37
C GLY A 65 12.57 -18.18 -0.96
N LEU A 66 11.60 -18.21 -1.90
CA LEU A 66 11.71 -17.53 -3.19
C LEU A 66 11.04 -16.16 -3.15
N PRO A 67 11.55 -15.15 -3.89
CA PRO A 67 10.90 -13.85 -3.97
C PRO A 67 9.48 -13.93 -4.55
N TYR A 68 8.52 -13.19 -3.96
CA TYR A 68 7.16 -13.08 -4.52
C TYR A 68 7.16 -12.62 -5.98
N SER A 69 8.11 -11.75 -6.34
CA SER A 69 8.40 -11.29 -7.70
C SER A 69 7.33 -10.48 -8.41
N SER A 70 6.06 -10.54 -8.01
CA SER A 70 4.97 -9.76 -8.58
C SER A 70 3.89 -9.45 -7.55
N LEU A 71 3.11 -8.40 -7.84
CA LEU A 71 1.97 -8.02 -7.00
C LEU A 71 0.79 -8.99 -7.15
N SER A 72 0.63 -9.63 -8.31
CA SER A 72 -0.42 -10.64 -8.52
C SER A 72 -0.17 -11.88 -7.67
N THR A 73 1.07 -12.40 -7.64
CA THR A 73 1.44 -13.54 -6.80
C THR A 73 1.23 -13.21 -5.32
N LEU A 74 1.60 -12.00 -4.89
CA LEU A 74 1.31 -11.55 -3.52
C LEU A 74 -0.21 -11.48 -3.25
N GLY A 75 -0.98 -10.92 -4.17
CA GLY A 75 -2.44 -10.83 -4.08
C GLY A 75 -3.11 -12.19 -3.97
N GLU A 76 -2.67 -13.18 -4.73
CA GLU A 76 -3.17 -14.56 -4.64
C GLU A 76 -2.80 -15.22 -3.31
N LYS A 77 -1.57 -15.02 -2.83
CA LYS A 77 -1.07 -15.64 -1.59
C LYS A 77 -1.68 -15.05 -0.33
N ILE A 78 -1.89 -13.74 -0.27
CA ILE A 78 -2.50 -13.06 0.89
C ILE A 78 -4.03 -13.08 0.79
N GLY A 79 -4.58 -13.08 -0.42
CA GLY A 79 -6.00 -13.17 -0.69
C GLY A 79 -6.77 -11.89 -0.32
N PRO A 80 -8.07 -12.01 0.01
CA PRO A 80 -8.98 -10.87 0.19
C PRO A 80 -8.60 -9.88 1.29
N LYS A 81 -7.67 -10.26 2.18
CA LYS A 81 -7.18 -9.35 3.23
C LYS A 81 -6.21 -8.29 2.71
N LEU A 82 -5.60 -8.49 1.54
CA LEU A 82 -4.67 -7.50 0.96
C LEU A 82 -5.46 -6.34 0.34
N SER A 83 -5.48 -5.19 1.00
CA SER A 83 -6.28 -4.03 0.57
C SER A 83 -5.59 -3.24 -0.55
N PHE A 84 -4.26 -3.18 -0.54
CA PHE A 84 -3.42 -2.78 -1.66
C PHE A 84 -1.99 -3.29 -1.46
N ALA A 85 -1.20 -3.28 -2.54
CA ALA A 85 0.25 -3.48 -2.49
C ALA A 85 0.96 -2.71 -3.63
N MET A 86 2.22 -2.35 -3.41
CA MET A 86 3.11 -1.78 -4.42
C MET A 86 4.53 -2.28 -4.23
N ASN A 87 5.40 -2.04 -5.21
CA ASN A 87 6.84 -2.24 -5.02
C ASN A 87 7.35 -1.34 -3.87
N GLY A 88 8.17 -1.90 -2.99
CA GLY A 88 8.70 -1.26 -1.79
C GLY A 88 10.08 -0.63 -2.02
N GLY A 89 11.02 -0.92 -1.13
CA GLY A 89 12.38 -0.40 -1.25
C GLY A 89 13.15 -0.92 -2.46
N MET A 90 14.27 -0.26 -2.74
CA MET A 90 15.14 -0.60 -3.87
C MET A 90 15.79 -1.97 -3.71
N TYR A 91 15.98 -2.65 -4.84
CA TYR A 91 16.49 -4.00 -4.93
C TYR A 91 17.56 -4.16 -6.02
N ASP A 92 18.38 -5.20 -5.90
CA ASP A 92 19.41 -5.55 -6.88
C ASP A 92 18.87 -6.47 -7.99
N LYS A 93 19.73 -6.91 -8.91
CA LYS A 93 19.30 -7.79 -10.02
C LYS A 93 18.74 -9.15 -9.57
N GLY A 94 19.05 -9.58 -8.35
CA GLY A 94 18.54 -10.80 -7.72
C GLY A 94 17.30 -10.57 -6.86
N GLN A 95 16.64 -9.41 -6.99
CA GLN A 95 15.43 -9.05 -6.22
C GLN A 95 15.67 -8.89 -4.71
N ALA A 96 16.93 -8.88 -4.27
CA ALA A 96 17.27 -8.69 -2.87
C ALA A 96 17.28 -7.19 -2.50
N PRO A 97 16.85 -6.81 -1.28
CA PRO A 97 16.89 -5.43 -0.82
C PRO A 97 18.33 -4.89 -0.82
N VAL A 98 18.51 -3.68 -1.36
CA VAL A 98 19.81 -2.98 -1.38
C VAL A 98 20.22 -2.49 0.00
N GLY A 99 19.25 -2.14 0.85
CA GLY A 99 19.45 -1.59 2.19
C GLY A 99 18.61 -2.30 3.24
N LEU A 100 18.34 -1.62 4.36
CA LEU A 100 17.60 -2.19 5.48
C LEU A 100 16.33 -2.91 5.03
N TYR A 101 16.16 -4.14 5.49
CA TYR A 101 14.94 -4.91 5.36
C TYR A 101 14.66 -5.64 6.67
N VAL A 102 13.51 -5.32 7.28
CA VAL A 102 13.02 -5.97 8.50
C VAL A 102 11.63 -6.50 8.22
N GLU A 103 11.41 -7.78 8.51
CA GLU A 103 10.12 -8.44 8.38
C GLU A 103 9.82 -9.23 9.66
N GLU A 104 8.66 -8.95 10.26
CA GLU A 104 8.22 -9.56 11.52
C GLU A 104 9.25 -9.42 12.66
N GLY A 105 9.89 -8.24 12.73
CA GLY A 105 10.90 -7.91 13.72
C GLY A 105 12.28 -8.51 13.47
N ARG A 106 12.44 -9.31 12.41
CA ARG A 106 13.72 -9.91 12.02
C ARG A 106 14.40 -9.08 10.93
N GLU A 107 15.60 -8.60 11.24
CA GLU A 107 16.45 -7.95 10.25
C GLU A 107 17.04 -9.00 9.29
N MET A 108 16.64 -8.95 8.03
CA MET A 108 17.18 -9.84 6.98
C MET A 108 18.26 -9.17 6.15
N LYS A 109 18.31 -7.84 6.16
CA LYS A 109 19.34 -7.03 5.52
C LYS A 109 19.58 -5.78 6.36
N GLY A 110 20.84 -5.44 6.59
CA GLY A 110 21.23 -4.27 7.37
C GLY A 110 21.13 -2.94 6.62
N VAL A 111 21.16 -1.85 7.38
CA VAL A 111 21.16 -0.48 6.84
C VAL A 111 22.37 -0.26 5.92
N SER A 112 22.11 0.25 4.71
CA SER A 112 23.17 0.69 3.80
C SER A 112 23.40 2.19 3.89
N THR A 113 24.61 2.57 4.29
CA THR A 113 25.10 3.96 4.30
C THR A 113 26.04 4.25 3.13
N ALA A 114 26.24 3.28 2.24
CA ALA A 114 27.14 3.40 1.10
C ALA A 114 26.79 4.61 0.23
N ASN A 115 27.82 5.12 -0.45
CA ASN A 115 27.70 6.07 -1.55
C ASN A 115 27.74 5.32 -2.87
N GLY A 116 27.19 5.91 -3.92
CA GLY A 116 27.13 5.29 -5.23
C GLY A 116 26.28 6.09 -6.22
N PRO A 117 26.06 5.56 -7.42
CA PRO A 117 25.20 6.18 -8.40
C PRO A 117 23.71 5.89 -8.16
N GLY A 118 22.84 6.69 -8.75
CA GLY A 118 21.40 6.44 -8.78
C GLY A 118 20.65 6.87 -7.50
N ASN A 119 19.33 6.67 -7.55
CA ASN A 119 18.39 7.25 -6.60
C ASN A 119 18.63 6.80 -5.14
N PHE A 120 18.99 5.53 -4.91
CA PHE A 120 19.29 5.02 -3.56
C PHE A 120 20.39 5.80 -2.86
N HIS A 121 21.34 6.30 -3.63
CA HIS A 121 22.53 6.99 -3.14
C HIS A 121 22.38 8.51 -3.20
N LEU A 122 21.25 9.04 -3.69
CA LEU A 122 20.93 10.46 -3.59
C LEU A 122 20.58 10.80 -2.13
N LYS A 123 21.62 11.13 -1.35
CA LYS A 123 21.48 11.38 0.09
C LYS A 123 20.80 12.72 0.40
N PRO A 124 19.96 12.79 1.46
CA PRO A 124 19.62 11.67 2.33
C PRO A 124 18.63 10.69 1.69
N ASN A 125 18.98 9.41 1.76
CA ASN A 125 18.05 8.30 1.57
C ASN A 125 17.38 7.98 2.92
N GLY A 126 16.32 7.19 2.91
CA GLY A 126 15.47 7.04 4.07
C GLY A 126 14.95 5.64 4.31
N ILE A 127 14.29 5.51 5.46
CA ILE A 127 13.70 4.27 5.92
C ILE A 127 12.24 4.55 6.23
N PHE A 128 11.36 3.76 5.62
CA PHE A 128 9.99 3.59 6.08
C PHE A 128 9.96 2.42 7.06
N TYR A 129 9.32 2.62 8.21
CA TYR A 129 9.19 1.58 9.23
C TYR A 129 7.80 1.58 9.85
N VAL A 130 7.42 0.43 10.40
CA VAL A 130 6.18 0.19 11.14
C VAL A 130 6.53 -0.46 12.48
N LYS A 131 5.92 0.00 13.57
CA LYS A 131 6.01 -0.55 14.91
C LYS A 131 4.64 -0.52 15.58
N GLY A 132 4.01 -1.68 15.75
CA GLY A 132 2.64 -1.81 16.22
C GLY A 132 1.68 -1.04 15.32
N GLU A 133 0.95 -0.08 15.91
CA GLU A 133 0.00 0.78 15.21
C GLU A 133 0.59 2.15 14.85
N ARG A 134 1.93 2.23 14.77
CA ARG A 134 2.64 3.44 14.36
C ARG A 134 3.55 3.15 13.19
N ALA A 135 3.71 4.12 12.31
CA ALA A 135 4.72 4.12 11.26
C ALA A 135 5.54 5.41 11.32
N GLY A 136 6.64 5.41 10.57
CA GLY A 136 7.43 6.60 10.36
C GLY A 136 8.23 6.52 9.07
N VAL A 137 8.57 7.69 8.57
CA VAL A 137 9.57 7.88 7.52
C VAL A 137 10.66 8.77 8.10
N THR A 138 11.92 8.35 7.98
CA THR A 138 13.04 9.13 8.49
C THR A 138 14.29 8.95 7.64
N ASP A 139 15.18 9.95 7.66
CA ASP A 139 16.48 9.83 7.02
C ASP A 139 17.33 8.74 7.70
N THR A 140 18.20 8.10 6.91
CA THR A 140 19.00 6.95 7.35
C THR A 140 19.87 7.27 8.57
N ALA A 141 20.44 8.48 8.65
CA ALA A 141 21.32 8.84 9.76
C ALA A 141 20.53 9.00 11.06
N ARG A 142 19.33 9.59 10.99
CA ARG A 142 18.42 9.72 12.13
C ARG A 142 17.92 8.36 12.61
N TYR A 143 17.55 7.47 11.70
CA TYR A 143 17.15 6.10 12.03
C TYR A 143 18.21 5.39 12.89
N LEU A 144 19.48 5.44 12.47
CA LEU A 144 20.60 4.80 13.18
C LEU A 144 20.80 5.35 14.60
N ARG A 145 20.57 6.66 14.82
CA ARG A 145 20.65 7.28 16.15
C ARG A 145 19.48 6.88 17.05
N GLN A 146 18.28 6.72 16.48
CA GLN A 146 17.06 6.41 17.22
C GLN A 146 16.99 4.94 17.68
N LYS A 147 17.80 4.03 17.10
CA LYS A 147 17.85 2.60 17.45
C LYS A 147 16.46 1.95 17.47
N ILE A 148 15.62 2.30 16.50
CA ILE A 148 14.27 1.78 16.35
C ILE A 148 14.35 0.26 16.15
N LYS A 149 13.49 -0.50 16.83
CA LYS A 149 13.29 -1.94 16.62
C LYS A 149 11.94 -2.17 15.93
N PRO A 150 11.85 -1.93 14.61
CA PRO A 150 10.58 -1.99 13.91
C PRO A 150 10.09 -3.42 13.75
N ASP A 151 8.80 -3.59 13.55
CA ASP A 151 8.24 -4.88 13.15
C ASP A 151 8.42 -5.08 11.64
N PHE A 152 8.32 -3.99 10.86
CA PHE A 152 8.58 -3.98 9.43
C PHE A 152 9.39 -2.74 9.06
N ALA A 153 10.36 -2.87 8.17
CA ALA A 153 11.09 -1.73 7.62
C ALA A 153 11.65 -2.01 6.24
N THR A 154 11.70 -0.97 5.41
CA THR A 154 12.40 -0.98 4.13
C THR A 154 13.17 0.32 3.94
N GLN A 155 14.42 0.20 3.47
CA GLN A 155 15.21 1.35 3.05
C GLN A 155 15.00 1.63 1.56
N SER A 156 14.96 2.90 1.21
CA SER A 156 14.91 3.35 -0.17
C SER A 156 15.53 4.75 -0.28
N GLY A 157 15.56 5.33 -1.46
CA GLY A 157 15.99 6.70 -1.62
C GLY A 157 15.70 7.28 -2.99
N PRO A 158 15.57 8.60 -3.09
CA PRO A 158 15.84 9.56 -2.02
C PRO A 158 14.67 9.75 -1.03
N MET A 159 14.93 10.41 0.09
CA MET A 159 13.87 11.12 0.80
C MET A 159 13.25 12.17 -0.14
N LEU A 160 11.92 12.27 -0.17
CA LEU A 160 11.20 13.27 -0.95
C LEU A 160 11.01 14.56 -0.15
N VAL A 161 10.56 14.39 1.09
CA VAL A 161 10.29 15.47 2.05
C VAL A 161 10.96 15.12 3.36
N ILE A 162 11.62 16.09 3.98
CA ILE A 162 12.38 15.97 5.22
C ILE A 162 11.98 17.14 6.11
N ASP A 163 11.32 16.85 7.23
CA ASP A 163 10.84 17.86 8.18
C ASP A 163 10.10 19.03 7.49
N GLY A 164 9.18 18.69 6.58
CA GLY A 164 8.35 19.64 5.83
C GLY A 164 9.08 20.35 4.68
N LYS A 165 10.35 20.04 4.40
CA LYS A 165 11.11 20.63 3.29
C LYS A 165 11.36 19.59 2.20
N ILE A 166 11.24 20.00 0.94
CA ILE A 166 11.62 19.15 -0.19
C ILE A 166 13.12 18.87 -0.09
N HIS A 167 13.52 17.65 -0.43
CA HIS A 167 14.92 17.26 -0.41
C HIS A 167 15.78 18.24 -1.25
N PRO A 168 16.87 18.80 -0.68
CA PRO A 168 17.66 19.85 -1.33
C PRO A 168 18.29 19.50 -2.70
N LYS A 169 18.37 18.22 -3.06
CA LYS A 169 18.91 17.79 -4.36
C LYS A 169 17.82 17.48 -5.40
N ILE A 170 16.55 17.60 -5.02
CA ILE A 170 15.42 17.49 -5.95
C ILE A 170 15.20 18.88 -6.56
N SER A 171 15.37 18.98 -7.87
CA SER A 171 14.96 20.18 -8.62
C SER A 171 13.44 20.24 -8.76
N SER A 172 12.91 21.46 -8.88
CA SER A 172 11.46 21.70 -9.01
C SER A 172 10.88 20.96 -10.21
N ASP A 173 11.52 21.09 -11.37
CA ASP A 173 11.10 20.58 -12.68
C ASP A 173 12.28 19.88 -13.36
N GLY A 174 12.89 18.93 -12.64
CA GLY A 174 14.03 18.18 -13.16
C GLY A 174 13.71 17.41 -14.45
N PRO A 175 14.73 17.13 -15.28
CA PRO A 175 14.54 16.50 -16.59
C PRO A 175 14.06 15.04 -16.51
N SER A 176 14.14 14.40 -15.33
CA SER A 176 13.70 13.02 -15.14
C SER A 176 12.19 12.94 -14.91
N GLN A 177 11.47 12.43 -15.89
CA GLN A 177 10.06 12.09 -15.76
C GLN A 177 9.87 10.57 -15.80
N LYS A 178 9.22 10.02 -14.77
CA LYS A 178 8.95 8.58 -14.64
C LYS A 178 7.63 8.37 -13.90
N ILE A 179 7.03 7.18 -14.05
CA ILE A 179 6.07 6.72 -13.06
C ILE A 179 6.82 6.59 -11.73
N ARG A 180 6.23 7.13 -10.66
CA ARG A 180 6.86 7.18 -9.34
C ARG A 180 5.89 6.68 -8.30
N ASN A 181 6.39 5.90 -7.35
CA ASN A 181 5.70 5.60 -6.12
C ASN A 181 6.49 5.99 -4.88
N GLY A 182 5.78 6.16 -3.78
CA GLY A 182 6.34 6.71 -2.55
C GLY A 182 5.44 6.46 -1.35
N VAL A 183 5.99 6.70 -0.17
CA VAL A 183 5.28 6.62 1.09
C VAL A 183 5.57 7.83 1.95
N GLY A 184 4.53 8.41 2.53
CA GLY A 184 4.60 9.43 3.57
C GLY A 184 3.85 8.97 4.81
N VAL A 185 4.10 9.61 5.94
CA VAL A 185 3.40 9.35 7.19
C VAL A 185 2.91 10.67 7.77
N ARG A 186 1.67 10.70 8.24
CA ARG A 186 1.12 11.86 8.97
C ARG A 186 1.82 12.02 10.31
N ASP A 187 1.85 13.24 10.84
CA ASP A 187 2.61 13.59 12.05
C ASP A 187 2.18 12.78 13.29
N ASP A 188 0.94 12.32 13.34
CA ASP A 188 0.44 11.46 14.42
C ASP A 188 1.03 10.04 14.41
N GLY A 189 1.74 9.66 13.34
CA GLY A 189 2.35 8.35 13.11
C GLY A 189 1.34 7.22 12.90
N ARG A 190 0.04 7.48 12.85
CA ARG A 190 -1.02 6.45 12.76
C ARG A 190 -1.55 6.26 11.35
N THR A 191 -1.24 7.20 10.45
CA THR A 191 -1.68 7.14 9.06
C THR A 191 -0.48 7.08 8.12
N ALA A 192 -0.37 5.99 7.37
CA ALA A 192 0.58 5.86 6.26
C ALA A 192 -0.13 6.18 4.93
N ILE A 193 0.52 6.98 4.09
CA ILE A 193 -0.02 7.40 2.79
C ILE A 193 0.93 6.94 1.72
N PHE A 194 0.44 6.08 0.84
CA PHE A 194 1.16 5.60 -0.32
C PHE A 194 0.60 6.26 -1.57
N ALA A 195 1.46 6.59 -2.52
CA ALA A 195 1.04 7.21 -3.77
C ALA A 195 1.79 6.61 -4.95
N ILE A 196 1.13 6.56 -6.09
CA ILE A 196 1.71 6.27 -7.41
C ILE A 196 1.18 7.30 -8.43
N SER A 197 2.04 7.79 -9.32
CA SER A 197 1.61 8.66 -10.42
C SER A 197 0.99 7.86 -11.56
N GLU A 198 -0.06 8.37 -12.20
CA GLU A 198 -0.68 7.70 -13.36
C GLU A 198 0.08 7.97 -14.66
N ARG A 199 0.88 9.04 -14.68
CA ARG A 199 1.74 9.44 -15.80
C ARG A 199 3.15 9.77 -15.31
N PRO A 200 4.13 9.85 -16.23
CA PRO A 200 5.48 10.26 -15.87
C PRO A 200 5.49 11.66 -15.25
N VAL A 201 6.09 11.79 -14.06
CA VAL A 201 6.23 13.07 -13.36
C VAL A 201 7.66 13.32 -12.92
N THR A 202 8.01 14.59 -12.69
CA THR A 202 9.30 14.97 -12.13
C THR A 202 9.40 14.56 -10.65
N PHE A 203 10.63 14.46 -10.12
CA PHE A 203 10.82 14.27 -8.68
C PHE A 203 10.25 15.44 -7.86
N GLY A 204 10.37 16.67 -8.36
CA GLY A 204 9.87 17.86 -7.67
C GLY A 204 8.34 17.86 -7.56
N SER A 205 7.63 17.57 -8.65
CA SER A 205 6.16 17.44 -8.62
C SER A 205 5.72 16.32 -7.68
N PHE A 206 6.41 15.17 -7.71
CA PHE A 206 6.10 14.07 -6.79
C PHE A 206 6.40 14.40 -5.32
N ALA A 207 7.45 15.16 -5.03
CA ALA A 207 7.74 15.63 -3.67
C ALA A 207 6.69 16.66 -3.18
N ARG A 208 6.23 17.56 -4.06
CA ARG A 208 5.16 18.53 -3.76
C ARG A 208 3.81 17.86 -3.54
N LEU A 209 3.50 16.77 -4.25
CA LEU A 209 2.34 15.93 -3.90
C LEU A 209 2.38 15.55 -2.42
N PHE A 210 3.49 14.98 -1.94
CA PHE A 210 3.60 14.57 -0.53
C PHE A 210 3.57 15.75 0.44
N LYS A 211 4.32 16.82 0.14
CA LYS A 211 4.46 17.98 1.03
C LYS A 211 3.18 18.82 1.08
N ASP A 212 2.72 19.27 -0.08
CA ASP A 212 1.73 20.34 -0.21
C ASP A 212 0.31 19.77 -0.29
N THR A 213 0.10 18.70 -1.05
CA THR A 213 -1.24 18.12 -1.25
C THR A 213 -1.59 17.08 -0.19
N LEU A 214 -0.64 16.22 0.17
CA LEU A 214 -0.85 15.14 1.13
C LEU A 214 -0.37 15.50 2.54
N GLY A 215 0.23 16.66 2.75
CA GLY A 215 0.60 17.17 4.08
C GLY A 215 1.47 16.21 4.91
N CYS A 216 2.44 15.55 4.27
CA CYS A 216 3.40 14.66 4.93
C CYS A 216 4.69 15.43 5.23
N ALA A 217 5.05 15.59 6.51
CA ALA A 217 6.31 16.21 6.90
C ALA A 217 7.53 15.38 6.49
N ASN A 218 7.38 14.05 6.41
CA ASN A 218 8.41 13.15 5.91
C ASN A 218 7.81 12.19 4.88
N ALA A 219 8.50 12.05 3.75
CA ALA A 219 8.11 11.15 2.68
C ALA A 219 9.34 10.56 1.98
N LEU A 220 9.20 9.32 1.53
CA LEU A 220 10.26 8.50 0.97
C LEU A 220 9.85 8.04 -0.43
N PHE A 221 10.77 8.21 -1.38
CA PHE A 221 10.67 7.60 -2.68
C PHE A 221 10.95 6.10 -2.56
N LEU A 222 10.08 5.27 -3.11
CA LEU A 222 10.25 3.82 -3.16
C LEU A 222 11.11 3.44 -4.37
N ASP A 223 11.00 2.23 -4.92
CA ASP A 223 11.79 1.88 -6.10
C ASP A 223 11.43 2.76 -7.32
N GLY A 224 12.47 3.21 -8.02
CA GLY A 224 12.38 4.11 -9.17
C GLY A 224 12.74 3.50 -10.51
N SER A 225 13.03 2.21 -10.50
CA SER A 225 13.30 1.46 -11.71
C SER A 225 11.99 0.92 -12.30
N VAL A 226 10.97 0.70 -11.46
CA VAL A 226 9.59 0.31 -11.76
C VAL A 226 8.68 0.87 -10.67
N SER A 227 7.46 1.27 -11.03
CA SER A 227 6.40 1.56 -10.08
C SER A 227 5.12 0.84 -10.52
N SER A 228 4.48 0.13 -9.60
CA SER A 228 3.29 -0.69 -9.89
C SER A 228 2.37 -0.75 -8.67
N LEU A 229 1.07 -0.88 -8.90
CA LEU A 229 0.05 -0.97 -7.87
C LEU A 229 -0.89 -2.16 -8.09
N TYR A 230 -1.21 -2.83 -7.00
CA TYR A 230 -2.32 -3.75 -6.86
C TYR A 230 -3.30 -3.13 -5.86
N ALA A 231 -4.53 -2.89 -6.29
CA ALA A 231 -5.58 -2.27 -5.49
C ALA A 231 -6.94 -2.82 -5.95
N PRO A 232 -7.40 -3.96 -5.41
CA PRO A 232 -8.60 -4.64 -5.86
C PRO A 232 -9.86 -3.80 -5.65
N GLY A 233 -9.89 -2.95 -4.62
CA GLY A 233 -11.02 -2.05 -4.36
C GLY A 233 -11.26 -0.98 -5.42
N ILE A 234 -10.33 -0.78 -6.35
CA ILE A 234 -10.50 0.07 -7.54
C ILE A 234 -10.27 -0.70 -8.85
N ASN A 235 -10.35 -2.04 -8.80
CA ASN A 235 -10.13 -2.95 -9.93
C ASN A 235 -8.78 -2.75 -10.64
N ARG A 236 -7.72 -2.44 -9.88
CA ARG A 236 -6.38 -2.23 -10.44
C ARG A 236 -5.43 -3.37 -10.07
N SER A 237 -4.74 -3.91 -11.06
CA SER A 237 -3.67 -4.88 -10.90
C SER A 237 -2.64 -4.69 -12.00
N ASP A 238 -1.58 -3.95 -11.71
CA ASP A 238 -0.53 -3.65 -12.68
C ASP A 238 0.36 -4.87 -12.91
N ILE A 239 0.74 -5.10 -14.18
CA ILE A 239 1.76 -6.08 -14.56
C ILE A 239 3.09 -5.37 -14.68
N SER A 240 4.15 -5.99 -14.18
CA SER A 240 5.50 -5.44 -14.24
C SER A 240 6.55 -6.52 -14.40
N ARG A 241 7.78 -6.11 -14.68
CA ARG A 241 8.95 -7.00 -14.58
C ARG A 241 9.14 -7.47 -13.13
N PRO A 242 9.96 -8.51 -12.88
CA PRO A 242 10.18 -9.01 -11.54
C PRO A 242 10.55 -7.92 -10.52
N LEU A 243 9.78 -7.88 -9.44
CA LEU A 243 9.88 -6.93 -8.34
C LEU A 243 10.69 -7.52 -7.18
N GLY A 244 11.43 -6.67 -6.48
CA GLY A 244 12.05 -7.04 -5.21
C GLY A 244 11.07 -6.96 -4.03
N PRO A 245 11.48 -6.33 -2.91
CA PRO A 245 10.60 -6.06 -1.79
C PRO A 245 9.30 -5.38 -2.23
N LEU A 246 8.19 -5.83 -1.65
CA LEU A 246 6.86 -5.25 -1.80
C LEU A 246 6.43 -4.64 -0.48
N VAL A 247 5.48 -3.71 -0.52
CA VAL A 247 4.83 -3.13 0.65
C VAL A 247 3.33 -3.09 0.42
N GLY A 248 2.54 -3.40 1.44
CA GLY A 248 1.08 -3.42 1.33
C GLY A 248 0.38 -3.40 2.68
N ALA A 249 -0.91 -3.11 2.67
CA ALA A 249 -1.76 -3.15 3.85
C ALA A 249 -2.65 -4.40 3.85
N VAL A 250 -2.74 -5.02 5.03
CA VAL A 250 -3.53 -6.23 5.27
C VAL A 250 -4.58 -5.92 6.33
N ALA A 251 -5.84 -6.21 6.05
CA ALA A 251 -6.93 -6.10 7.02
C ALA A 251 -6.63 -6.94 8.27
N LYS A 252 -6.87 -6.36 9.45
CA LYS A 252 -6.73 -7.06 10.74
C LYS A 252 -7.76 -8.18 10.89
#